data_AF-A0A2V9DMZ7-F1
#
_entry.id   AF-A0A2V9DMZ7-F1
#
_cell.length_a   1.000
_cell.length_b   1.000
_cell.length_c   1.000
_cell.angle_alpha   90.00
_cell.angle_beta   90.00
_cell.angle_gamma   90.00
#
_symmetry.space_group_name_H-M   'P 1'
#
loop_
_entity.id
_entity.type
_entity.pdbx_description
1 polymer ?
#
loop_
_entity_poly.entity_id
_entity_poly.type
_entity_poly.pdbx_seq_one_letter_code
_entity_poly.pdbx_strand_id
1 'polypeptide(L)'
;LEGRGTIGVRGPRLRGLDIRAAYLLEKFRPGASQFAAADARFSLAAGKIQVESLRLSDRGDNLEAEGSVDFSRTLDLRLHALVRPDDKPAGDPPGKTIRIMGPLDAPQISPVESRSGMPGGN
;
A
#
# COMPACT_ATOMS: atom_id res chain seq x y z
N LEU A 1 -11.80 -17.10 14.62
CA LEU A 1 -11.76 -15.72 15.13
C LEU A 1 -12.24 -14.84 14.00
N GLU A 2 -13.43 -14.27 14.15
CA GLU A 2 -14.08 -13.47 13.12
C GLU A 2 -14.34 -12.08 13.71
N GLY A 3 -14.03 -11.04 12.96
CA GLY A 3 -14.10 -9.68 13.47
C GLY A 3 -14.02 -8.66 12.37
N ARG A 4 -14.53 -7.46 12.62
CA ARG A 4 -14.37 -6.30 11.74
C ARG A 4 -13.96 -5.13 12.60
N GLY A 5 -13.05 -4.32 12.09
CA GLY A 5 -12.51 -3.19 12.83
C GLY A 5 -12.11 -2.05 11.91
N THR A 6 -12.13 -0.87 12.48
CA THR A 6 -11.53 0.32 11.89
C THR A 6 -10.45 0.84 12.83
N ILE A 7 -9.36 1.34 12.27
CA ILE A 7 -8.24 1.95 12.98
C ILE A 7 -8.07 3.35 12.41
N GLY A 8 -8.15 4.36 13.27
CA GLY A 8 -7.80 5.74 12.95
C GLY A 8 -6.66 6.18 13.85
N VAL A 9 -5.47 6.40 13.29
CA VAL A 9 -4.27 6.81 14.04
C VAL A 9 -3.75 8.12 13.49
N ARG A 10 -3.45 9.07 14.37
CA ARG A 10 -2.74 10.30 14.02
C ARG A 10 -1.24 10.10 14.25
N GLY A 11 -0.43 10.51 13.28
CA GLY A 11 1.02 10.36 13.32
C GLY A 11 1.54 8.92 13.26
N PRO A 12 0.92 7.99 12.51
CA PRO A 12 1.34 6.58 12.49
C PRO A 12 2.80 6.46 12.04
N ARG A 13 3.56 5.64 12.76
CA ARG A 13 4.94 5.28 12.40
C ARG A 13 4.97 3.79 12.07
N LEU A 14 5.10 3.49 10.79
CA LEU A 14 5.31 2.14 10.30
C LEU A 14 6.81 1.82 10.39
N ARG A 15 7.16 0.64 10.91
CA ARG A 15 8.54 0.18 11.09
C ARG A 15 8.70 -1.16 10.39
N GLY A 16 9.90 -1.45 9.90
CA GLY A 16 10.23 -2.70 9.20
C GLY A 16 10.10 -2.59 7.68
N LEU A 17 9.37 -1.60 7.18
CA LEU A 17 9.27 -1.27 5.76
C LEU A 17 9.15 0.25 5.62
N ASP A 18 10.07 0.84 4.86
CA ASP A 18 9.89 2.20 4.37
C ASP A 18 8.98 2.16 3.13
N ILE A 19 7.68 2.36 3.36
CA ILE A 19 6.65 2.34 2.31
C ILE A 19 6.93 3.38 1.24
N ARG A 20 7.43 4.57 1.62
CA ARG A 20 7.71 5.65 0.67
C ARG A 20 8.89 5.29 -0.23
N ALA A 21 9.98 4.81 0.36
CA ALA A 21 11.14 4.36 -0.42
C ALA A 21 10.82 3.12 -1.26
N ALA A 22 10.02 2.20 -0.73
CA ALA A 22 9.58 1.01 -1.44
C ALA A 22 8.70 1.32 -2.65
N TYR A 23 7.83 2.31 -2.52
CA TYR A 23 7.00 2.82 -3.61
C TYR A 23 7.85 3.50 -4.70
N LEU A 24 8.78 4.38 -4.31
CA LEU A 24 9.63 5.12 -5.25
C LEU A 24 10.66 4.23 -5.97
N LEU A 25 11.23 3.25 -5.27
CA LEU A 25 12.31 2.41 -5.77
C LEU A 25 11.85 1.03 -6.25
N GLU A 26 10.55 0.72 -6.11
CA GLU A 26 9.95 -0.57 -6.49
C GLU A 26 10.68 -1.77 -5.88
N LYS A 27 11.25 -1.58 -4.68
CA LYS A 27 12.13 -2.55 -4.00
C LYS A 27 11.90 -2.52 -2.51
N PHE A 28 12.00 -3.68 -1.87
CA PHE A 28 11.97 -3.77 -0.41
C PHE A 28 13.08 -2.90 0.20
N ARG A 29 12.66 -1.95 1.05
CA ARG A 29 13.56 -1.10 1.81
C ARG A 29 13.21 -1.20 3.29
N PRO A 30 14.06 -1.86 4.11
CA PRO A 30 13.85 -1.83 5.54
C PRO A 30 14.04 -0.40 6.04
N GLY A 31 13.11 0.06 6.88
CA GLY A 31 13.13 1.42 7.39
C GLY A 31 11.86 1.74 8.16
N ALA A 32 11.64 3.03 8.41
CA ALA A 32 10.42 3.50 9.03
C ALA A 32 9.84 4.67 8.25
N SER A 33 8.55 4.60 7.94
CA SER A 33 7.81 5.72 7.34
C SER A 33 6.87 6.31 8.38
N GLN A 34 6.82 7.64 8.44
CA GLN A 34 5.88 8.36 9.28
C GLN A 34 4.87 9.09 8.39
N PHE A 35 3.59 8.97 8.73
CA PHE A 35 2.51 9.70 8.06
C PHE A 35 1.81 10.61 9.06
N ALA A 36 1.06 11.59 8.57
CA ALA A 36 0.27 12.49 9.41
C ALA A 36 -0.99 11.79 9.96
N ALA A 37 -1.61 10.90 9.19
CA ALA A 37 -2.74 10.09 9.61
C ALA A 37 -2.75 8.72 8.89
N ALA A 38 -3.32 7.71 9.55
CA ALA A 38 -3.68 6.42 8.98
C ALA A 38 -5.13 6.10 9.33
N ASP A 39 -5.90 5.72 8.32
CA ASP A 39 -7.25 5.20 8.45
C ASP A 39 -7.30 3.84 7.78
N ALA A 40 -7.55 2.78 8.55
CA ALA A 40 -7.61 1.41 8.07
C ALA A 40 -8.94 0.78 8.42
N ARG A 41 -9.45 -0.04 7.50
CA ARG A 41 -10.60 -0.91 7.70
C ARG A 41 -10.18 -2.32 7.37
N PHE A 42 -10.42 -3.23 8.31
CA PHE A 42 -10.05 -4.62 8.17
C PHE A 42 -11.15 -5.53 8.68
N SER A 43 -11.17 -6.75 8.13
CA SER A 43 -11.94 -7.86 8.63
C SER A 43 -11.00 -9.02 8.93
N LEU A 44 -11.24 -9.72 10.03
CA LEU A 44 -10.63 -10.99 10.32
C LEU A 44 -11.64 -12.07 9.99
N ALA A 45 -11.27 -12.98 9.11
CA ALA A 45 -12.06 -14.15 8.77
C ALA A 45 -11.13 -15.30 8.37
N ALA A 46 -11.52 -16.54 8.66
CA ALA A 46 -10.79 -17.74 8.22
C ALA A 46 -9.26 -17.76 8.51
N GLY A 47 -8.82 -17.13 9.60
CA GLY A 47 -7.39 -17.07 9.94
C GLY A 47 -6.57 -16.09 9.09
N LYS A 48 -7.23 -15.11 8.48
CA LYS A 48 -6.59 -14.03 7.72
C LYS A 48 -7.18 -12.69 8.12
N ILE A 49 -6.36 -11.65 8.03
CA ILE A 49 -6.74 -10.25 8.14
C ILE A 49 -6.92 -9.73 6.72
N GLN A 50 -8.15 -9.54 6.28
CA GLN A 50 -8.47 -8.85 5.05
C GLN A 50 -8.45 -7.34 5.33
N VAL A 51 -7.50 -6.63 4.73
CA VAL A 51 -7.45 -5.17 4.72
C VAL A 51 -8.35 -4.69 3.59
N GLU A 52 -9.55 -4.21 3.94
CA GLU A 52 -10.52 -3.67 2.98
C GLU A 52 -10.02 -2.34 2.41
N SER A 53 -9.49 -1.48 3.28
CA SER A 53 -8.86 -0.24 2.88
C SER A 53 -7.86 0.22 3.94
N LEU A 54 -6.74 0.79 3.52
CA LEU A 54 -5.75 1.42 4.39
C LEU A 54 -5.31 2.70 3.69
N ARG A 55 -5.75 3.83 4.22
CA ARG A 55 -5.39 5.16 3.74
C ARG A 55 -4.35 5.78 4.65
N LEU A 56 -3.20 6.09 4.09
CA LEU A 56 -2.10 6.80 4.74
C LEU A 56 -2.07 8.21 4.16
N SER A 57 -2.31 9.21 5.00
CA SER A 57 -2.34 10.62 4.57
C SER A 57 -1.16 11.35 5.17
N ASP A 58 -0.45 12.11 4.33
CA ASP A 58 0.66 12.97 4.72
C ASP A 58 0.50 14.39 4.10
N ARG A 59 1.38 15.34 4.44
CA ARG A 59 1.30 16.77 4.05
C ARG A 59 1.32 17.07 2.54
N GLY A 60 1.18 16.08 1.68
CA GLY A 60 1.15 16.21 0.22
C GLY A 60 0.73 14.89 -0.43
N ASP A 61 1.19 13.78 0.14
CA ASP A 61 0.98 12.44 -0.38
C ASP A 61 -0.16 11.71 0.35
N ASN A 62 -1.11 11.19 -0.42
CA ASN A 62 -2.06 10.19 0.06
C ASN A 62 -1.70 8.85 -0.57
N LEU A 63 -1.55 7.82 0.24
CA LEU A 63 -1.34 6.45 -0.20
C LEU A 63 -2.55 5.65 0.24
N GLU A 64 -3.04 4.78 -0.63
CA GLU A 64 -4.08 3.84 -0.31
C GLU A 64 -3.57 2.43 -0.56
N ALA A 65 -3.96 1.51 0.32
CA ALA A 65 -3.53 0.14 0.30
C ALA A 65 -4.69 -0.79 0.63
N GLU A 66 -4.68 -1.96 0.01
CA GLU A 66 -5.71 -2.98 0.19
C GLU A 66 -5.06 -4.36 0.07
N GLY A 67 -5.68 -5.38 0.66
CA GLY A 67 -5.19 -6.74 0.48
C GLY A 67 -5.49 -7.65 1.65
N SER A 68 -4.62 -8.61 1.89
CA SER A 68 -4.80 -9.64 2.92
C SER A 68 -3.48 -9.99 3.59
N VAL A 69 -3.53 -10.25 4.88
CA VAL A 69 -2.41 -10.72 5.69
C VAL A 69 -2.86 -12.01 6.36
N ASP A 70 -2.19 -13.11 6.04
CA ASP A 70 -2.46 -14.41 6.62
C ASP A 70 -1.61 -14.60 7.88
N PHE A 71 -2.17 -15.24 8.93
CA PHE A 71 -1.42 -15.53 10.15
C PHE A 71 -0.24 -16.49 9.94
N SER A 72 -0.17 -17.17 8.79
CA SER A 72 1.01 -17.90 8.30
C SER A 72 2.22 -17.00 7.94
N ARG A 73 2.20 -15.72 8.35
CA ARG A 73 3.22 -14.68 8.08
C ARG A 73 3.33 -14.28 6.62
N THR A 74 2.38 -14.64 5.78
CA THR A 74 2.34 -14.20 4.39
C THR A 74 1.44 -12.98 4.25
N LEU A 75 1.90 -11.97 3.52
CA LEU A 75 1.16 -10.77 3.23
C LEU A 75 0.99 -10.63 1.72
N ASP A 76 -0.15 -10.09 1.31
CA ASP A 76 -0.46 -9.67 -0.04
C ASP A 76 -1.13 -8.31 0.06
N LEU A 77 -0.39 -7.25 -0.18
CA LEU A 77 -0.88 -5.88 -0.11
C LEU A 77 -0.63 -5.19 -1.43
N ARG A 78 -1.62 -4.49 -1.95
CA ARG A 78 -1.51 -3.59 -3.09
C ARG A 78 -1.48 -2.18 -2.56
N LEU A 79 -0.51 -1.40 -2.97
CA LEU A 79 -0.37 0.01 -2.60
C LEU A 79 -0.45 0.84 -3.87
N HIS A 80 -1.24 1.90 -3.82
CA HIS A 80 -1.35 2.87 -4.89
C HIS A 80 -1.32 4.29 -4.31
N ALA A 81 -0.63 5.21 -5.00
CA ALA A 81 -0.61 6.61 -4.59
C ALA A 81 -1.85 7.32 -5.13
N LEU A 82 -2.59 7.97 -4.24
CA LEU A 82 -3.63 8.94 -4.56
C LEU A 82 -2.95 10.28 -4.83
N VAL A 83 -2.39 10.43 -6.04
CA VAL A 83 -1.83 11.71 -6.50
C VAL A 83 -2.98 12.71 -6.64
N ARG A 84 -2.91 13.83 -5.91
CA ARG A 84 -3.85 14.93 -6.15
C ARG A 84 -3.57 15.50 -7.56
N PRO A 85 -4.58 15.65 -8.42
CA PRO A 85 -4.39 16.14 -9.79
C PRO A 85 -3.77 17.54 -9.85
N ASP A 86 -3.89 18.33 -8.77
CA ASP A 86 -3.38 19.70 -8.66
C ASP A 86 -1.87 19.80 -8.36
N ASP A 87 -1.26 18.74 -7.81
CA ASP A 87 0.13 18.72 -7.35
C ASP A 87 1.03 17.88 -8.28
N LYS A 88 0.63 17.73 -9.54
CA LYS A 88 1.35 16.92 -10.51
C LYS A 88 2.41 17.78 -11.23
N PRO A 89 3.70 17.73 -10.87
CA PRO A 89 4.73 18.23 -11.77
C PRO A 89 4.61 17.45 -13.09
N ALA A 90 4.58 18.19 -14.21
CA ALA A 90 4.46 17.63 -15.55
C ALA A 90 5.65 16.69 -15.82
N GLY A 91 5.46 15.39 -15.56
CA GLY A 91 6.53 14.39 -15.63
C GLY A 91 6.36 13.23 -14.67
N ASP A 92 5.54 13.36 -13.61
CA ASP A 92 5.33 12.24 -12.68
C ASP A 92 4.33 11.22 -13.27
N PRO A 93 4.70 9.93 -13.38
CA PRO A 93 3.86 8.92 -13.99
C PRO A 93 2.54 8.77 -13.21
N PRO A 94 1.40 8.61 -13.90
CA PRO A 94 0.11 8.45 -13.22
C PRO A 94 0.15 7.25 -12.29
N GLY A 95 -0.28 7.46 -11.03
CA GLY A 95 -0.61 6.47 -10.01
C GLY A 95 -0.02 5.08 -10.25
N LYS A 96 1.27 4.89 -9.96
CA LYS A 96 1.87 3.56 -9.96
C LYS A 96 1.21 2.74 -8.85
N THR A 97 0.92 1.48 -9.14
CA THR A 97 0.48 0.51 -8.13
C THR A 97 1.62 -0.47 -7.92
N ILE A 98 2.00 -0.72 -6.67
CA ILE A 98 2.94 -1.80 -6.32
C ILE A 98 2.19 -2.87 -5.56
N ARG A 99 2.61 -4.13 -5.71
CA ARG A 99 2.14 -5.25 -4.92
C ARG A 99 3.28 -5.76 -4.07
N ILE A 100 3.01 -5.87 -2.78
CA ILE A 100 3.90 -6.40 -1.77
C ILE A 100 3.37 -7.78 -1.41
N MET A 101 4.13 -8.83 -1.74
CA MET A 101 3.76 -10.21 -1.52
C MET A 101 4.83 -10.97 -0.75
N GLY A 102 4.42 -12.00 -0.01
CA GLY A 102 5.35 -12.96 0.60
C GLY A 102 5.51 -12.78 2.10
N PRO A 103 6.57 -13.32 2.70
CA PRO A 103 6.71 -13.35 4.15
C PRO A 103 6.95 -11.95 4.73
N LEU A 104 6.41 -11.67 5.90
CA LEU A 104 6.61 -10.40 6.64
C LEU A 104 8.10 -10.06 6.86
N ASP A 105 8.97 -11.06 7.00
CA ASP A 105 10.42 -10.89 7.16
C ASP A 105 11.14 -10.46 5.86
N ALA A 106 10.63 -10.88 4.71
CA ALA A 106 11.26 -10.61 3.41
C ALA A 106 10.20 -10.51 2.29
N PRO A 107 9.37 -9.47 2.30
CA PRO A 107 8.34 -9.32 1.29
C PRO A 107 8.95 -8.91 -0.05
N GLN A 108 8.44 -9.52 -1.12
CA GLN A 108 8.74 -9.17 -2.49
C GLN A 108 7.87 -8.00 -2.92
N ILE A 109 8.49 -7.00 -3.54
CA ILE A 109 7.80 -5.84 -4.08
C ILE A 109 7.87 -5.94 -5.60
N SER A 110 6.72 -5.98 -6.24
CA SER A 110 6.60 -6.01 -7.69
C SER A 110 5.69 -4.88 -8.14
N PRO A 111 6.07 -4.10 -9.17
CA PRO A 111 5.13 -3.18 -9.78
C PRO A 111 3.93 -3.96 -10.32
N VAL A 112 2.73 -3.48 -10.02
CA VAL A 112 1.52 -3.90 -10.71
C VAL A 112 1.46 -3.03 -11.94
N GLU A 113 1.69 -3.64 -13.10
CA GLU A 113 1.33 -2.99 -14.35
C GLU A 113 -0.17 -2.69 -14.28
N SER A 114 -0.50 -1.42 -14.04
CA SER A 114 -1.80 -0.88 -14.41
C SER A 114 -1.92 -1.15 -15.89
N ARG A 115 -2.62 -2.22 -16.29
CA ARG A 115 -3.08 -2.41 -17.66
C ARG A 115 -4.09 -1.29 -17.95
N SER A 116 -3.59 -0.08 -18.16
CA SER A 116 -4.27 0.93 -18.93
C SER A 116 -4.26 0.43 -20.37
N GLY A 117 -5.31 -0.31 -20.73
CA GLY A 117 -5.76 -0.53 -22.11
C GLY A 117 -4.75 -1.07 -23.11
N MET A 118 -4.90 -2.34 -23.48
CA MET A 118 -4.81 -2.71 -24.90
C MET A 118 -6.14 -2.26 -25.54
N PRO A 119 -6.25 -1.75 -26.79
CA PRO A 119 -5.55 -2.27 -27.98
C PRO A 119 -5.16 -1.24 -29.08
N GLY A 120 -4.29 -1.65 -30.00
CA GLY A 120 -4.03 -0.97 -31.27
C GLY A 120 -2.54 -0.99 -31.64
N GLY A 121 -2.10 -1.30 -32.85
CA GLY A 121 -2.76 -1.66 -34.10
C GLY A 121 -1.63 -1.79 -35.13
N ASN A 122 -1.75 -2.71 -36.07
CA ASN A 122 -1.00 -2.68 -37.33
C ASN A 122 -1.83 -3.33 -38.41
#